data_AF-A0AAU8D265-F1
#
_entry.id   AF-A0AAU8D265-F1
#
_cell.length_a   1.000
_cell.length_b   1.000
_cell.length_c   1.000
_cell.angle_alpha   90.00
_cell.angle_beta   90.00
_cell.angle_gamma   90.00
#
_symmetry.space_group_name_H-M   'P 1'
#
loop_
_entity.id
_entity.type
_entity.pdbx_description
1 polymer ?
#
loop_
_entity_poly.entity_id
_entity_poly.type
_entity_poly.pdbx_seq_one_letter_code
_entity_poly.pdbx_strand_id
1 'polypeptide(L)' 'MWKRIKKFFKDSETIFFARLQVFIGVVAVIITYVQPEVLAPILPGGWAPYAVVAHGFALEYLRRRRAEDL' A
#
# COMPACT_ATOMS: atom_id res chain seq x y z
N MET A 1 -16.29 24.05 -2.91
CA MET A 1 -14.96 23.38 -3.03
C MET A 1 -14.81 22.14 -2.17
N TRP A 2 -15.19 22.17 -0.88
CA TRP A 2 -15.07 21.04 0.06
C TRP A 2 -15.70 19.70 -0.41
N LYS A 3 -16.87 19.73 -1.04
CA LYS A 3 -17.52 18.51 -1.60
C LYS A 3 -16.73 17.87 -2.74
N ARG A 4 -16.08 18.66 -3.60
CA ARG A 4 -15.22 18.16 -4.69
C ARG A 4 -13.95 17.52 -4.14
N ILE A 5 -13.34 18.14 -3.14
CA ILE A 5 -12.18 17.58 -2.42
C ILE A 5 -12.57 16.22 -1.83
N LYS A 6 -13.65 16.16 -1.04
CA LYS A 6 -14.11 14.88 -0.46
C LYS A 6 -14.40 13.79 -1.50
N LYS A 7 -15.02 14.15 -2.63
CA LYS A 7 -15.27 13.21 -3.73
C LYS A 7 -13.95 12.70 -4.35
N PHE A 8 -12.99 13.60 -4.57
CA PHE A 8 -11.65 13.26 -5.06
C PHE A 8 -10.91 12.31 -4.12
N PHE A 9 -11.02 12.47 -2.80
CA PHE A 9 -10.39 11.56 -1.84
C PHE A 9 -11.18 10.24 -1.65
N LYS A 10 -12.49 10.23 -1.92
CA LYS A 10 -13.35 9.04 -1.81
C LYS A 10 -13.13 8.06 -2.96
N ASP A 11 -12.93 8.56 -4.17
CA ASP A 11 -12.85 7.74 -5.40
C ASP A 11 -11.40 7.47 -5.84
N SER A 12 -10.41 7.78 -4.99
CA SER A 12 -8.99 7.62 -5.32
C SER A 12 -8.48 6.23 -4.93
N GLU A 13 -8.18 5.44 -5.96
CA GLU A 13 -7.61 4.09 -5.83
C GLU A 13 -6.21 4.14 -5.18
N THR A 14 -5.45 5.22 -5.39
CA THR A 14 -4.18 5.48 -4.70
C THR A 14 -4.37 5.64 -3.19
N ILE A 15 -5.44 6.31 -2.76
CA ILE A 15 -5.72 6.50 -1.32
C ILE A 15 -6.22 5.20 -0.70
N PHE A 16 -7.00 4.41 -1.43
CA PHE A 16 -7.35 3.05 -1.01
C PHE A 16 -6.10 2.19 -0.82
N PHE A 17 -5.18 2.20 -1.80
CA PHE A 17 -3.92 1.45 -1.72
C PHE A 17 -3.05 1.90 -0.54
N ALA A 18 -2.94 3.21 -0.30
CA ALA A 18 -2.25 3.74 0.87
C ALA A 18 -2.89 3.26 2.20
N ARG A 19 -4.22 3.23 2.29
CA ARG A 19 -4.92 2.69 3.48
C ARG A 19 -4.67 1.19 3.66
N LEU A 20 -4.67 0.43 2.58
CA LEU A 20 -4.36 -1.00 2.60
C LEU A 20 -2.92 -1.24 3.08
N GLN A 21 -1.96 -0.45 2.61
CA GLN A 21 -0.56 -0.50 3.05
C GLN A 21 -0.45 -0.24 4.56
N VAL A 22 -1.12 0.79 5.07
CA VAL A 22 -1.14 1.08 6.51
C VAL A 22 -1.74 -0.07 7.30
N PHE A 23 -2.85 -0.63 6.84
CA PHE A 23 -3.49 -1.77 7.49
C PHE A 23 -2.57 -3.00 7.54
N ILE A 24 -1.96 -3.36 6.41
CA ILE A 24 -0.99 -4.47 6.34
C ILE A 24 0.20 -4.20 7.27
N GLY A 25 0.71 -2.97 7.30
CA GLY A 25 1.81 -2.57 8.19
C GLY A 25 1.45 -2.75 9.67
N VAL A 26 0.26 -2.33 10.08
CA VAL A 26 -0.23 -2.50 11.45
C VAL A 26 -0.36 -3.99 11.81
N VAL A 27 -0.97 -4.79 10.91
CA VAL A 27 -1.08 -6.24 11.11
C VAL A 27 0.28 -6.89 11.23
N ALA A 28 1.23 -6.54 10.36
CA ALA A 28 2.60 -7.04 10.42
C ALA A 28 3.27 -6.69 11.75
N VAL A 29 3.14 -5.46 12.23
CA VAL A 29 3.66 -5.03 13.54
C VAL A 29 3.08 -5.87 14.68
N ILE A 30 1.75 -6.06 14.71
CA ILE A 30 1.08 -6.89 15.73
C ILE A 30 1.61 -8.32 15.70
N ILE A 31 1.72 -8.92 14.51
CA ILE A 31 2.23 -10.30 14.37
C ILE A 31 3.69 -10.37 14.83
N THR A 32 4.56 -9.43 14.41
CA THR A 32 5.96 -9.40 14.86
C THR A 32 6.11 -9.22 16.37
N TYR A 33 5.17 -8.52 17.00
CA TYR A 33 5.18 -8.28 18.44
C TYR A 33 4.76 -9.52 19.24
N VAL A 34 3.77 -10.27 18.75
CA VAL A 34 3.25 -11.47 19.44
C VAL A 34 4.12 -12.70 19.15
N GLN A 35 4.41 -12.97 17.88
CA GLN A 35 5.20 -14.13 17.44
C GLN A 35 6.00 -13.78 16.15
N PRO A 36 7.25 -13.33 16.29
CA PRO A 36 8.07 -12.92 15.15
C PRO A 36 8.41 -14.08 14.19
N GLU A 37 8.48 -15.32 14.70
CA GLU A 37 8.80 -16.52 13.92
C GLU A 37 7.78 -16.83 12.82
N VAL A 38 6.53 -16.36 12.96
CA VAL A 38 5.47 -16.55 11.97
C VAL A 38 5.76 -15.78 10.67
N LEU A 39 6.44 -14.63 10.77
CA LEU A 39 6.77 -13.80 9.61
C LEU A 39 8.14 -14.12 9.01
N ALA A 40 9.04 -14.77 9.75
CA ALA A 40 10.37 -15.15 9.27
C ALA A 40 10.38 -15.95 7.95
N PRO A 41 9.48 -16.93 7.70
CA PRO A 41 9.42 -17.63 6.41
C PRO A 41 8.71 -16.84 5.30
N ILE A 42 7.91 -15.82 5.64
CA ILE A 42 7.10 -15.02 4.69
C ILE A 42 7.85 -13.77 4.22
N LEU A 43 8.66 -13.18 5.10
CA LEU A 43 9.50 -12.02 4.82
C LEU A 43 10.99 -12.38 5.02
N PRO A 44 11.58 -13.21 4.16
CA PRO A 44 13.03 -13.40 4.15
C PRO A 44 13.69 -12.03 3.91
N GLY A 45 14.81 -11.74 4.59
CA GLY A 45 15.47 -10.43 4.50
C GLY A 45 15.82 -9.97 3.07
N GLY A 46 15.91 -10.89 2.11
CA GLY A 46 16.12 -10.58 0.69
C GLY A 46 14.90 -10.09 -0.08
N TRP A 47 13.69 -10.14 0.49
CA TRP A 47 12.45 -9.77 -0.22
C TRP A 47 12.12 -8.27 -0.17
N ALA A 48 12.69 -7.54 0.78
CA ALA A 48 12.41 -6.10 0.96
C ALA A 48 12.65 -5.26 -0.31
N PRO A 49 13.75 -5.45 -1.08
CA PRO A 49 13.95 -4.70 -2.33
C PRO A 49 12.86 -4.95 -3.37
N TYR A 50 12.43 -6.21 -3.52
CA TYR A 50 11.38 -6.58 -4.48
C TYR A 50 10.01 -6.02 -4.07
N ALA A 51 9.69 -6.02 -2.77
CA ALA A 51 8.46 -5.43 -2.26
C ALA A 51 8.40 -3.92 -2.51
N VAL A 52 9.52 -3.20 -2.34
CA VAL A 52 9.61 -1.76 -2.63
C VAL A 52 9.41 -1.48 -4.12
N VAL A 53 10.03 -2.27 -5.00
CA VAL A 53 9.86 -2.14 -6.45
C VAL A 53 8.42 -2.42 -6.87
N ALA A 54 7.83 -3.51 -6.39
CA ALA A 54 6.43 -3.85 -6.66
C ALA A 54 5.46 -2.76 -6.17
N HIS A 55 5.75 -2.16 -5.01
CA HIS A 55 4.98 -1.04 -4.49
C HIS A 55 5.06 0.20 -5.40
N GLY A 56 6.25 0.51 -5.92
CA GLY A 56 6.45 1.57 -6.91
C GLY A 56 5.64 1.35 -8.18
N PHE A 57 5.65 0.12 -8.71
CA PHE A 57 4.83 -0.25 -9.87
C PHE A 57 3.33 -0.14 -9.60
N ALA A 58 2.86 -0.59 -8.43
CA ALA A 58 1.46 -0.48 -8.05
C ALA A 58 1.01 0.98 -7.96
N LEU A 59 1.84 1.85 -7.37
CA LEU A 59 1.59 3.29 -7.31
C LEU A 59 1.55 3.94 -8.68
N GLU A 60 2.52 3.63 -9.54
CA GLU A 60 2.57 4.18 -10.90
C GLU A 60 1.39 3.69 -11.75
N TYR A 61 1.00 2.43 -11.60
CA TYR A 61 -0.20 1.88 -12.25
C TYR A 61 -1.48 2.60 -11.81
N LEU A 62 -1.67 2.76 -10.49
CA LEU A 62 -2.82 3.46 -9.93
C LEU A 62 -2.84 4.94 -10.32
N ARG A 63 -1.67 5.57 -10.44
CA ARG A 63 -1.53 6.94 -10.95
C ARG A 63 -1.97 7.03 -12.41
N ARG A 64 -1.49 6.13 -13.27
CA ARG A 64 -1.85 6.06 -14.69
C ARG A 64 -3.34 5.83 -14.91
N ARG A 65 -3.95 4.94 -14.13
CA ARG A 65 -5.39 4.65 -14.23
C ARG A 65 -6.29 5.84 -13.93
N ARG A 66 -5.77 6.80 -13.16
CA ARG A 66 -6.49 8.02 -12.77
C ARG A 66 -6.14 9.23 -13.63
N ALA A 67 -5.03 9.19 -14.36
CA ALA A 67 -4.72 10.19 -15.36
C ALA A 67 -5.59 9.87 -16.59
N GLU A 68 -6.74 10.52 -16.72
CA GLU A 68 -7.60 10.42 -17.91
C GLU A 68 -6.98 11.12 -19.14
N ASP A 69 -5.80 11.73 -18.96
CA ASP A 69 -5.18 12.70 -19.88
C ASP A 69 -3.87 12.18 -20.54
N LEU A 70 -3.56 10.88 -20.44
CA LEU A 70 -2.38 10.25 -21.09
C LEU A 70 -2.73 9.57 -22.40
#